data_AF-A0AA43XJI4-F1
#
_entry.id   AF-A0AA43XJI4-F1
#
_cell.length_a   1.000
_cell.length_b   1.000
_cell.length_c   1.000
_cell.angle_alpha   90.00
_cell.angle_beta   90.00
_cell.angle_gamma   90.00
#
_symmetry.space_group_name_H-M   'P 1'
#
loop_
_entity.id
_entity.type
_entity.pdbx_description
1 polymer ?
#
loop_
_entity_poly.entity_id
_entity_poly.type
_entity_poly.pdbx_seq_one_letter_code
_entity_poly.pdbx_strand_id
1 'polypeptide(L)'
;MKTNFNKLYEVLFISFVFLLIVFFVRSATYNFPGFSSSAGDDSAPTISAGEELKGELSEEDPEEKTSETPTILIDPGHQKDPDYTRENAAPSLNSTVYKVSTGTRGVSTGVWEYELVLDVAFKLESALKDLGYQVVLTRDRHDVHITNKERGKMAEEIGADILVSLHADGSSITSAQGVSVLSPSFNVSYIDADRAAVSKTLSTLIVDELAEATGARNRGVHFRNNLSILNWSKVPSTLVEIGFMSNPEEDQKMQTDEYQEKIARGIASGIHKYFNSTPDSEE
;
A
#
# COMPACT_ATOMS: atom_id res chain seq x y z
N MET A 1 -35.43 27.46 -5.80
CA MET A 1 -34.44 27.92 -4.81
C MET A 1 -34.26 26.83 -3.73
N LYS A 2 -33.64 25.70 -4.10
CA LYS A 2 -33.33 24.56 -3.21
C LYS A 2 -32.30 23.68 -3.93
N THR A 3 -31.06 24.13 -3.98
CA THR A 3 -29.90 23.35 -4.45
C THR A 3 -28.67 24.14 -4.02
N ASN A 4 -28.09 23.78 -2.87
CA ASN A 4 -26.70 24.09 -2.47
C ASN A 4 -26.36 23.67 -1.02
N PHE A 5 -27.29 23.08 -0.26
CA PHE A 5 -26.99 22.65 1.11
C PHE A 5 -26.15 21.36 1.21
N ASN A 6 -26.21 20.45 0.23
CA ASN A 6 -25.52 19.15 0.35
C ASN A 6 -24.02 19.17 0.01
N LYS A 7 -23.56 20.10 -0.83
CA LYS A 7 -22.13 20.20 -1.17
C LYS A 7 -21.26 20.78 -0.04
N LEU A 8 -21.86 21.52 0.90
CA LEU A 8 -21.13 22.10 2.01
C LEU A 8 -20.81 21.07 3.10
N TYR A 9 -21.67 20.06 3.28
CA TYR A 9 -21.45 18.99 4.27
C TYR A 9 -20.37 17.97 3.86
N GLU A 10 -20.22 17.67 2.57
CA GLU A 10 -19.16 16.77 2.10
C GLU A 10 -17.75 17.37 2.28
N VAL A 11 -17.60 18.68 2.01
CA VAL A 11 -16.32 19.38 2.18
C VAL A 11 -15.95 19.56 3.67
N LEU A 12 -16.95 19.77 4.53
CA LEU A 12 -16.76 19.86 5.99
C LEU A 12 -16.45 18.50 6.64
N PHE A 13 -16.97 17.38 6.11
CA PHE A 13 -16.70 16.05 6.65
C PHE A 13 -15.29 15.54 6.31
N ILE A 14 -14.81 15.81 5.09
CA ILE A 14 -13.44 15.46 4.66
C ILE A 14 -12.39 16.27 5.44
N SER A 15 -12.69 17.53 5.79
CA SER A 15 -11.79 18.36 6.61
C SER A 15 -11.74 17.95 8.09
N PHE A 16 -12.81 17.33 8.61
CA PHE A 16 -12.87 16.92 10.02
C PHE A 16 -12.13 15.60 10.28
N VAL A 17 -12.03 14.73 9.27
CA VAL A 17 -11.21 13.49 9.33
C VAL A 17 -9.71 13.83 9.34
N PHE A 18 -9.29 14.88 8.62
CA PHE A 18 -7.90 15.34 8.62
C PHE A 18 -7.45 15.98 9.94
N LEU A 19 -8.35 16.63 10.69
CA LEU A 19 -7.99 17.28 11.96
C LEU A 19 -7.81 16.28 13.13
N LEU A 20 -8.43 15.10 13.06
CA LEU A 20 -8.36 14.08 14.12
C LEU A 20 -7.08 13.23 14.06
N ILE A 21 -6.45 13.08 12.88
CA ILE A 21 -5.23 12.29 12.71
C ILE A 21 -4.01 13.03 13.29
N VAL A 22 -4.00 14.36 13.30
CA VAL A 22 -2.88 15.17 13.81
C VAL A 22 -2.78 15.17 15.35
N PHE A 23 -3.82 14.75 16.09
CA PHE A 23 -3.85 14.88 17.55
C PHE A 23 -3.53 13.60 18.36
N PHE A 24 -3.33 12.44 17.72
CA PHE A 24 -3.20 11.16 18.44
C PHE A 24 -1.80 10.53 18.48
N VAL A 25 -0.75 11.24 18.08
CA VAL A 25 0.63 10.78 18.28
C VAL A 25 1.32 11.65 19.33
N ARG A 26 1.00 11.42 20.61
CA ARG A 26 1.93 11.69 21.71
C ARG A 26 1.63 10.82 22.93
N SER A 27 2.69 10.17 23.40
CA SER A 27 2.82 9.40 24.64
C SER A 27 2.19 8.01 24.67
N ALA A 28 2.95 7.05 24.17
CA ALA A 28 2.99 5.72 24.77
C ALA A 28 4.46 5.28 24.94
N THR A 29 5.05 5.64 26.08
CA THR A 29 6.25 4.96 26.56
C THR A 29 5.83 3.57 27.06
N TYR A 30 6.14 2.53 26.30
CA TYR A 30 5.96 1.16 26.76
C TYR A 30 7.23 0.68 27.46
N ASN A 31 7.12 0.50 28.78
CA ASN A 31 8.09 -0.21 29.60
C ASN A 31 7.99 -1.72 29.32
N PHE A 32 9.11 -2.35 28.98
CA PHE A 32 9.26 -3.81 28.96
C PHE A 32 9.66 -4.33 30.35
N PRO A 33 9.07 -5.45 30.85
CA PRO A 33 9.62 -6.14 32.00
C PRO A 33 10.64 -7.21 31.58
N GLY A 34 11.86 -7.04 32.08
CA GLY A 34 12.65 -8.11 32.72
C GLY A 34 13.25 -9.21 31.84
N PHE A 35 14.54 -9.08 31.53
CA PHE A 35 15.45 -10.24 31.54
C PHE A 35 16.59 -9.95 32.51
N SER A 36 16.78 -10.87 33.45
CA SER A 36 17.76 -10.81 34.54
C SER A 36 19.11 -11.35 34.07
N SER A 37 20.19 -10.61 34.35
CA SER A 37 21.49 -11.21 34.63
C SER A 37 22.25 -10.41 35.69
N SER A 38 22.84 -11.17 36.61
CA SER A 38 23.52 -10.77 37.84
C SER A 38 24.95 -10.23 37.63
N ALA A 39 25.36 -9.22 38.40
CA ALA A 39 26.54 -9.22 39.28
C ALA A 39 26.70 -7.84 39.95
N GLY A 40 27.25 -7.83 41.17
CA GLY A 40 27.43 -6.67 42.08
C GLY A 40 28.35 -5.57 41.55
N ASP A 41 28.80 -4.57 42.30
CA ASP A 41 28.92 -4.35 43.74
C ASP A 41 29.09 -2.82 43.92
N ASP A 42 28.99 -2.39 45.17
CA ASP A 42 28.96 -1.06 45.74
C ASP A 42 29.83 0.06 45.13
N SER A 43 29.26 1.27 45.23
CA SER A 43 29.81 2.46 45.91
C SER A 43 29.74 3.77 45.09
N ALA A 44 28.91 4.69 45.59
CA ALA A 44 29.00 6.12 45.28
C ALA A 44 30.27 6.70 45.92
N PRO A 45 30.80 7.84 45.45
CA PRO A 45 30.28 9.07 46.04
C PRO A 45 30.30 10.34 45.15
N THR A 46 29.51 11.31 45.63
CA THR A 46 29.72 12.78 45.67
C THR A 46 29.68 13.63 44.40
N ILE A 47 28.71 14.54 44.43
CA ILE A 47 28.61 15.79 43.67
C ILE A 47 29.65 16.79 44.17
N SER A 48 30.34 17.45 43.25
CA SER A 48 30.93 18.79 43.46
C SER A 48 30.42 19.72 42.37
N ALA A 49 29.92 20.86 42.81
CA ALA A 49 29.40 21.94 42.01
C ALA A 49 30.52 22.76 41.35
N GLY A 50 30.15 23.43 40.26
CA GLY A 50 30.76 24.67 39.82
C GLY A 50 31.55 24.57 38.53
N GLU A 51 30.93 24.98 37.42
CA GLU A 51 31.49 26.02 36.56
C GLU A 51 30.42 26.52 35.58
N GLU A 52 30.13 27.83 35.67
CA GLU A 52 29.45 28.60 34.64
C GLU A 52 30.27 28.53 33.34
N LEU A 53 29.69 28.00 32.28
CA LEU A 53 30.17 28.27 30.93
C LEU A 53 29.18 29.18 30.21
N LYS A 54 29.69 30.39 29.98
CA LYS A 54 29.16 31.45 29.13
C LYS A 54 28.72 30.89 27.78
N GLY A 55 27.58 31.39 27.32
CA GLY A 55 27.04 31.09 26.01
C GLY A 55 28.03 31.41 24.89
N GLU A 56 28.22 30.41 24.03
CA GLU A 56 28.54 30.63 22.64
C GLU A 56 27.27 30.27 21.86
N LEU A 57 26.73 31.25 21.17
CA LEU A 57 25.71 31.06 20.14
C LEU A 57 26.40 30.32 18.99
N SER A 58 26.24 28.99 18.94
CA SER A 58 26.57 28.24 17.74
C SER A 58 25.52 28.55 16.69
N GLU A 59 25.97 29.04 15.54
CA GLU A 59 25.18 29.21 14.34
C GLU A 59 24.44 27.89 14.04
N GLU A 60 23.10 27.96 13.99
CA GLU A 60 22.27 26.83 13.59
C GLU A 60 22.65 26.43 12.16
N ASP A 61 23.16 25.21 12.01
CA ASP A 61 23.27 24.54 10.71
C ASP A 61 21.88 24.57 10.06
N PRO A 62 21.77 24.83 8.74
CA PRO A 62 20.48 24.87 8.08
C PRO A 62 19.81 23.50 8.24
N GLU A 63 18.60 23.49 8.82
CA GLU A 63 17.76 22.31 9.00
C GLU A 63 17.84 21.41 7.77
N GLU A 64 18.46 20.25 7.96
CA GLU A 64 18.45 19.16 6.99
C GLU A 64 16.98 18.85 6.69
N LYS A 65 16.60 19.02 5.42
CA LYS A 65 15.26 18.81 4.88
C LYS A 65 14.72 17.48 5.40
N THR A 66 13.83 17.53 6.40
CA THR A 66 13.20 16.31 6.92
C THR A 66 12.46 15.67 5.78
N SER A 67 12.95 14.52 5.28
CA SER A 67 12.22 13.72 4.31
C SER A 67 10.89 13.36 4.95
N GLU A 68 9.79 13.90 4.44
CA GLU A 68 8.47 13.52 4.90
C GLU A 68 8.31 12.01 4.74
N THR A 69 7.75 11.35 5.76
CA THR A 69 7.52 9.91 5.76
C THR A 69 6.59 9.55 4.60
N PRO A 70 7.00 8.67 3.66
CA PRO A 70 6.17 8.35 2.50
C PRO A 70 4.81 7.77 2.88
N THR A 71 3.79 8.13 2.11
CA THR A 71 2.41 7.68 2.24
C THR A 71 2.08 6.63 1.17
N ILE A 72 1.57 5.49 1.61
CA ILE A 72 1.22 4.36 0.74
C ILE A 72 -0.30 4.20 0.74
N LEU A 73 -0.91 4.28 -0.44
CA LEU A 73 -2.31 3.88 -0.62
C LEU A 73 -2.38 2.39 -0.96
N ILE A 74 -3.01 1.60 -0.09
CA ILE A 74 -3.36 0.21 -0.35
C ILE A 74 -4.79 0.15 -0.87
N ASP A 75 -4.98 -0.53 -2.00
CA ASP A 75 -6.29 -0.80 -2.57
C ASP A 75 -6.63 -2.29 -2.47
N PRO A 76 -7.42 -2.73 -1.48
CA PRO A 76 -7.97 -4.07 -1.50
C PRO A 76 -9.00 -4.14 -2.64
N GLY A 77 -8.67 -4.89 -3.70
CA GLY A 77 -9.47 -4.99 -4.91
C GLY A 77 -10.91 -5.44 -4.65
N HIS A 78 -11.80 -5.10 -5.58
CA HIS A 78 -13.22 -5.49 -5.54
C HIS A 78 -13.99 -4.98 -4.30
N GLN A 79 -15.24 -5.42 -4.17
CA GLN A 79 -16.19 -5.10 -3.11
C GLN A 79 -17.36 -6.10 -3.15
N LYS A 80 -18.17 -6.14 -2.09
CA LYS A 80 -19.28 -7.09 -1.97
C LYS A 80 -20.30 -6.95 -3.10
N ASP A 81 -20.70 -5.71 -3.40
CA ASP A 81 -21.70 -5.40 -4.41
C ASP A 81 -21.03 -4.78 -5.64
N PRO A 82 -20.87 -5.50 -6.77
CA PRO A 82 -20.19 -4.99 -7.95
C PRO A 82 -21.03 -3.95 -8.71
N ASP A 83 -20.36 -3.05 -9.44
CA ASP A 83 -20.99 -2.12 -10.39
C ASP A 83 -20.50 -2.43 -11.82
N TYR A 84 -21.30 -3.20 -12.55
CA TYR A 84 -21.06 -3.53 -13.95
C TYR A 84 -21.52 -2.44 -14.94
N THR A 85 -21.94 -1.26 -14.45
CA THR A 85 -22.02 -0.10 -15.33
C THR A 85 -20.62 0.37 -15.72
N ARG A 86 -20.54 1.20 -16.76
CA ARG A 86 -19.27 1.50 -17.43
C ARG A 86 -18.72 2.87 -17.05
N GLU A 87 -17.40 2.97 -17.06
CA GLU A 87 -16.63 4.21 -16.93
C GLU A 87 -15.55 4.28 -18.01
N ASN A 88 -15.05 5.48 -18.30
CA ASN A 88 -13.95 5.64 -19.25
C ASN A 88 -12.71 4.88 -18.76
N ALA A 89 -12.06 4.14 -19.67
CA ALA A 89 -10.92 3.30 -19.35
C ALA A 89 -9.69 4.11 -18.90
N ALA A 90 -9.60 5.39 -19.27
CA ALA A 90 -8.56 6.33 -18.88
C ALA A 90 -9.06 7.79 -19.07
N PRO A 91 -8.35 8.81 -18.53
CA PRO A 91 -8.78 10.22 -18.58
C PRO A 91 -9.20 10.75 -19.96
N SER A 92 -8.45 10.37 -21.02
CA SER A 92 -8.62 10.92 -22.36
C SER A 92 -9.20 9.91 -23.36
N LEU A 93 -9.71 8.77 -22.89
CA LEU A 93 -10.26 7.72 -23.75
C LEU A 93 -11.79 7.72 -23.76
N ASN A 94 -12.35 7.48 -24.95
CA ASN A 94 -13.79 7.19 -25.13
C ASN A 94 -14.12 5.69 -24.96
N SER A 95 -13.11 4.82 -24.97
CA SER A 95 -13.31 3.42 -24.60
C SER A 95 -13.65 3.32 -23.13
N THR A 96 -14.46 2.33 -22.77
CA THR A 96 -14.95 2.17 -21.41
C THR A 96 -14.63 0.79 -20.87
N VAL A 97 -14.61 0.63 -19.56
CA VAL A 97 -14.51 -0.63 -18.81
C VAL A 97 -15.59 -0.70 -17.75
N TYR A 98 -15.78 -1.86 -17.12
CA TYR A 98 -16.65 -1.96 -15.95
C TYR A 98 -16.05 -1.17 -14.78
N LYS A 99 -16.90 -0.51 -14.01
CA LYS A 99 -16.48 0.28 -12.85
C LYS A 99 -15.85 -0.60 -11.77
N VAL A 100 -16.47 -1.72 -11.43
CA VAL A 100 -15.88 -2.73 -10.54
C VAL A 100 -16.60 -4.06 -10.74
N SER A 101 -15.84 -5.14 -10.96
CA SER A 101 -16.38 -6.50 -11.08
C SER A 101 -16.41 -7.20 -9.71
N THR A 102 -17.06 -8.36 -9.65
CA THR A 102 -17.10 -9.20 -8.44
C THR A 102 -15.77 -9.84 -8.04
N GLY A 103 -14.76 -9.80 -8.90
CA GLY A 103 -13.53 -10.58 -8.74
C GLY A 103 -13.73 -12.07 -9.00
N THR A 104 -12.79 -12.88 -8.56
CA THR A 104 -12.85 -14.34 -8.58
C THR A 104 -13.37 -14.91 -7.25
N ARG A 105 -13.48 -16.24 -7.19
CA ARG A 105 -13.91 -16.98 -6.00
C ARG A 105 -13.08 -18.25 -5.87
N GLY A 106 -12.65 -18.55 -4.65
CA GLY A 106 -11.90 -19.77 -4.32
C GLY A 106 -12.65 -21.02 -4.75
N VAL A 107 -12.02 -21.86 -5.58
CA VAL A 107 -12.63 -23.10 -6.08
C VAL A 107 -12.77 -24.18 -5.01
N SER A 108 -11.91 -24.15 -3.98
CA SER A 108 -11.92 -25.07 -2.85
C SER A 108 -12.63 -24.47 -1.63
N THR A 109 -12.34 -23.20 -1.34
CA THR A 109 -12.75 -22.54 -0.09
C THR A 109 -14.08 -21.82 -0.22
N GLY A 110 -14.44 -21.41 -1.44
CA GLY A 110 -15.63 -20.62 -1.71
C GLY A 110 -15.55 -19.18 -1.18
N VAL A 111 -14.38 -18.72 -0.73
CA VAL A 111 -14.13 -17.34 -0.30
C VAL A 111 -14.07 -16.43 -1.53
N TRP A 112 -14.69 -15.26 -1.44
CA TRP A 112 -14.62 -14.27 -2.51
C TRP A 112 -13.29 -13.51 -2.47
N GLU A 113 -12.79 -13.12 -3.63
CA GLU A 113 -11.53 -12.36 -3.75
C GLU A 113 -11.54 -11.10 -2.88
N TYR A 114 -12.64 -10.34 -2.86
CA TYR A 114 -12.75 -9.11 -2.08
C TYR A 114 -12.60 -9.31 -0.56
N GLU A 115 -12.88 -10.53 -0.06
CA GLU A 115 -12.70 -10.89 1.35
C GLU A 115 -11.22 -11.17 1.59
N LEU A 116 -10.65 -12.10 0.83
CA LEU A 116 -9.23 -12.48 0.91
C LEU A 116 -8.29 -11.26 0.84
N VAL A 117 -8.47 -10.40 -0.15
CA VAL A 117 -7.55 -9.27 -0.36
C VAL A 117 -7.71 -8.19 0.70
N LEU A 118 -8.87 -8.10 1.38
CA LEU A 118 -9.03 -7.19 2.52
C LEU A 118 -8.27 -7.69 3.75
N ASP A 119 -8.32 -8.99 4.02
CA ASP A 119 -7.58 -9.59 5.14
C ASP A 119 -6.06 -9.42 4.94
N VAL A 120 -5.58 -9.66 3.71
CA VAL A 120 -4.18 -9.43 3.35
C VAL A 120 -3.81 -7.94 3.42
N ALA A 121 -4.72 -7.03 3.06
CA ALA A 121 -4.47 -5.60 3.14
C ALA A 121 -4.25 -5.11 4.58
N PHE A 122 -5.00 -5.62 5.56
CA PHE A 122 -4.78 -5.27 6.96
C PHE A 122 -3.41 -5.74 7.48
N LYS A 123 -2.97 -6.93 7.04
CA LYS A 123 -1.63 -7.45 7.37
C LYS A 123 -0.54 -6.61 6.71
N LEU A 124 -0.73 -6.24 5.44
CA LEU A 124 0.19 -5.36 4.72
C LEU A 124 0.26 -3.97 5.37
N GLU A 125 -0.89 -3.41 5.77
CA GLU A 125 -0.95 -2.15 6.51
C GLU A 125 -0.12 -2.22 7.80
N SER A 126 -0.29 -3.26 8.61
CA SER A 126 0.51 -3.46 9.82
C SER A 126 2.00 -3.53 9.50
N ALA A 127 2.39 -4.37 8.53
CA ALA A 127 3.79 -4.56 8.16
C ALA A 127 4.45 -3.26 7.67
N LEU A 128 3.73 -2.42 6.91
CA LEU A 128 4.23 -1.14 6.44
C LEU A 128 4.29 -0.08 7.55
N LYS A 129 3.32 -0.04 8.46
CA LYS A 129 3.36 0.84 9.64
C LYS A 129 4.53 0.48 10.57
N ASP A 130 4.82 -0.81 10.74
CA ASP A 130 5.98 -1.27 11.51
C ASP A 130 7.32 -0.85 10.89
N LEU A 131 7.36 -0.66 9.57
CA LEU A 131 8.50 -0.09 8.84
C LEU A 131 8.52 1.45 8.85
N GLY A 132 7.54 2.08 9.50
CA GLY A 132 7.46 3.53 9.68
C GLY A 132 6.74 4.29 8.57
N TYR A 133 6.03 3.62 7.64
CA TYR A 133 5.28 4.31 6.59
C TYR A 133 3.92 4.83 7.07
N GLN A 134 3.44 5.88 6.42
CA GLN A 134 2.03 6.27 6.50
C GLN A 134 1.23 5.38 5.54
N VAL A 135 0.08 4.85 5.99
CA VAL A 135 -0.72 3.92 5.19
C VAL A 135 -2.19 4.30 5.24
N VAL A 136 -2.82 4.31 4.07
CA VAL A 136 -4.26 4.54 3.89
C VAL A 136 -4.83 3.40 3.05
N LEU A 137 -6.04 2.95 3.36
CA LEU A 137 -6.76 1.95 2.56
C LEU A 137 -7.89 2.60 1.77
N THR A 138 -8.11 2.17 0.52
CA THR A 138 -9.30 2.60 -0.25
C THR A 138 -10.62 2.10 0.36
N ARG A 139 -10.56 0.98 1.08
CA ARG A 139 -11.67 0.43 1.87
C ARG A 139 -11.17 -0.40 3.05
N ASP A 140 -11.94 -0.37 4.13
CA ASP A 140 -11.74 -1.11 5.39
C ASP A 140 -12.91 -2.07 5.69
N ARG A 141 -13.86 -2.19 4.75
CA ARG A 141 -15.06 -3.03 4.83
C ARG A 141 -15.47 -3.51 3.45
N HIS A 142 -16.41 -4.45 3.39
CA HIS A 142 -16.86 -5.07 2.14
C HIS A 142 -17.99 -4.31 1.43
N ASP A 143 -18.90 -3.70 2.21
CA ASP A 143 -20.05 -2.93 1.72
C ASP A 143 -19.62 -1.48 1.46
N VAL A 144 -19.04 -1.27 0.28
CA VAL A 144 -18.61 0.03 -0.24
C VAL A 144 -19.04 0.18 -1.69
N HIS A 145 -19.07 1.40 -2.20
CA HIS A 145 -19.47 1.72 -3.56
C HIS A 145 -18.41 2.60 -4.21
N ILE A 146 -17.27 1.99 -4.59
CA ILE A 146 -16.09 2.72 -5.10
C ILE A 146 -15.66 2.14 -6.44
N THR A 147 -15.65 2.95 -7.49
CA THR A 147 -15.22 2.51 -8.83
C THR A 147 -13.69 2.40 -8.95
N ASN A 148 -13.20 1.66 -9.94
CA ASN A 148 -11.77 1.57 -10.23
C ASN A 148 -11.15 2.94 -10.58
N LYS A 149 -11.90 3.82 -11.26
CA LYS A 149 -11.50 5.20 -11.48
C LYS A 149 -11.36 5.99 -10.18
N GLU A 150 -12.30 5.85 -9.25
CA GLU A 150 -12.25 6.53 -7.94
C GLU A 150 -11.06 6.03 -7.12
N ARG A 151 -10.83 4.70 -7.08
CA ARG A 151 -9.64 4.09 -6.45
C ARG A 151 -8.33 4.63 -7.02
N GLY A 152 -8.25 4.72 -8.36
CA GLY A 152 -7.07 5.26 -9.04
C GLY A 152 -6.81 6.73 -8.72
N LYS A 153 -7.87 7.55 -8.62
CA LYS A 153 -7.76 8.98 -8.30
C LYS A 153 -7.44 9.27 -6.84
N MET A 154 -7.89 8.42 -5.94
CA MET A 154 -7.72 8.61 -4.49
C MET A 154 -6.26 8.84 -4.10
N ALA A 155 -5.31 8.18 -4.78
CA ALA A 155 -3.88 8.33 -4.49
C ALA A 155 -3.40 9.79 -4.63
N GLU A 156 -3.84 10.50 -5.68
CA GLU A 156 -3.53 11.92 -5.87
C GLU A 156 -4.27 12.79 -4.85
N GLU A 157 -5.55 12.47 -4.58
CA GLU A 157 -6.41 13.26 -3.68
C GLU A 157 -5.91 13.29 -2.24
N ILE A 158 -5.24 12.23 -1.78
CA ILE A 158 -4.68 12.13 -0.42
C ILE A 158 -3.18 12.45 -0.36
N GLY A 159 -2.53 12.72 -1.50
CA GLY A 159 -1.08 12.94 -1.56
C GLY A 159 -0.25 11.69 -1.26
N ALA A 160 -0.71 10.50 -1.69
CA ALA A 160 0.09 9.27 -1.56
C ALA A 160 1.28 9.27 -2.53
N ASP A 161 2.40 8.71 -2.11
CA ASP A 161 3.60 8.54 -2.94
C ASP A 161 3.47 7.36 -3.90
N ILE A 162 2.77 6.30 -3.50
CA ILE A 162 2.49 5.13 -4.33
C ILE A 162 1.09 4.57 -4.09
N LEU A 163 0.57 3.84 -5.10
CA LEU A 163 -0.64 3.04 -5.03
C LEU A 163 -0.34 1.56 -5.25
N VAL A 164 -0.74 0.71 -4.30
CA VAL A 164 -0.61 -0.75 -4.37
C VAL A 164 -1.98 -1.40 -4.29
N SER A 165 -2.46 -1.95 -5.41
CA SER A 165 -3.74 -2.66 -5.48
C SER A 165 -3.53 -4.16 -5.31
N LEU A 166 -4.28 -4.80 -4.42
CA LEU A 166 -4.19 -6.22 -4.09
C LEU A 166 -5.33 -7.00 -4.73
N HIS A 167 -4.97 -8.05 -5.45
CA HIS A 167 -5.86 -8.94 -6.19
C HIS A 167 -5.41 -10.40 -6.04
N ALA A 168 -6.28 -11.33 -6.42
CA ALA A 168 -5.93 -12.74 -6.59
C ALA A 168 -6.53 -13.27 -7.90
N ASP A 169 -5.70 -13.95 -8.69
CA ASP A 169 -6.02 -14.27 -10.08
C ASP A 169 -7.01 -15.45 -10.18
N GLY A 170 -7.67 -15.54 -11.33
CA GLY A 170 -8.53 -16.64 -11.73
C GLY A 170 -8.25 -17.06 -13.15
N SER A 171 -7.99 -18.36 -13.36
CA SER A 171 -7.73 -18.92 -14.68
C SER A 171 -8.64 -20.11 -14.99
N SER A 172 -8.94 -20.31 -16.26
CA SER A 172 -9.53 -21.57 -16.74
C SER A 172 -8.55 -22.75 -16.68
N ILE A 173 -7.25 -22.47 -16.55
CA ILE A 173 -6.20 -23.47 -16.34
C ILE A 173 -6.02 -23.63 -14.84
N THR A 174 -6.62 -24.66 -14.26
CA THR A 174 -6.64 -24.88 -12.79
C THR A 174 -5.26 -25.19 -12.20
N SER A 175 -4.27 -25.53 -13.02
CA SER A 175 -2.87 -25.72 -12.62
C SER A 175 -2.02 -24.44 -12.71
N ALA A 176 -2.59 -23.32 -13.18
CA ALA A 176 -1.92 -22.04 -13.11
C ALA A 176 -1.62 -21.72 -11.64
N GLN A 177 -0.40 -21.24 -11.38
CA GLN A 177 0.06 -20.90 -10.05
C GLN A 177 1.14 -19.83 -10.09
N GLY A 178 1.40 -19.23 -8.93
CA GLY A 178 2.43 -18.22 -8.72
C GLY A 178 1.88 -16.81 -8.62
N VAL A 179 2.78 -15.90 -8.25
CA VAL A 179 2.49 -14.48 -8.06
C VAL A 179 2.89 -13.69 -9.30
N SER A 180 2.14 -12.63 -9.61
CA SER A 180 2.47 -11.72 -10.70
C SER A 180 2.10 -10.30 -10.34
N VAL A 181 2.63 -9.34 -11.08
CA VAL A 181 2.29 -7.93 -10.90
C VAL A 181 1.92 -7.31 -12.23
N LEU A 182 0.84 -6.52 -12.24
CA LEU A 182 0.40 -5.75 -13.39
C LEU A 182 0.83 -4.29 -13.22
N SER A 183 1.59 -3.78 -14.19
CA SER A 183 2.15 -2.42 -14.18
C SER A 183 1.53 -1.56 -15.30
N PRO A 184 1.40 -0.24 -15.12
CA PRO A 184 1.04 0.67 -16.21
C PRO A 184 1.92 0.46 -17.45
N SER A 185 1.31 0.38 -18.64
CA SER A 185 2.04 0.26 -19.90
C SER A 185 2.84 1.51 -20.25
N PHE A 186 3.98 1.29 -20.89
CA PHE A 186 4.71 2.32 -21.62
C PHE A 186 3.95 2.73 -22.90
N ASN A 187 4.21 3.95 -23.38
CA ASN A 187 3.84 4.42 -24.72
C ASN A 187 2.32 4.54 -24.99
N VAL A 188 1.55 4.97 -24.00
CA VAL A 188 0.15 5.40 -24.19
C VAL A 188 -0.02 6.84 -23.77
N SER A 189 -0.82 7.62 -24.50
CA SER A 189 -0.89 9.09 -24.33
C SER A 189 -1.49 9.58 -23.00
N TYR A 190 -2.10 8.68 -22.23
CA TYR A 190 -2.78 8.97 -20.96
C TYR A 190 -2.03 8.43 -19.74
N ILE A 191 -0.87 7.81 -19.93
CA ILE A 191 0.04 7.39 -18.86
C ILE A 191 1.36 8.10 -19.09
N ASP A 192 1.78 8.88 -18.10
CA ASP A 192 3.10 9.50 -18.10
C ASP A 192 4.22 8.43 -18.14
N ALA A 193 5.24 8.67 -18.98
CA ALA A 193 6.30 7.68 -19.24
C ALA A 193 7.21 7.49 -18.02
N ASP A 194 7.51 8.56 -17.30
CA ASP A 194 8.36 8.52 -16.11
C ASP A 194 7.61 7.78 -14.99
N ARG A 195 6.31 8.08 -14.81
CA ARG A 195 5.43 7.32 -13.91
C ARG A 195 5.41 5.83 -14.25
N ALA A 196 5.34 5.46 -15.53
CA ALA A 196 5.37 4.06 -15.96
C ALA A 196 6.72 3.39 -15.67
N ALA A 197 7.83 4.11 -15.86
CA ALA A 197 9.18 3.62 -15.55
C ALA A 197 9.36 3.36 -14.05
N VAL A 198 8.97 4.33 -13.21
CA VAL A 198 9.03 4.18 -11.75
C VAL A 198 8.09 3.08 -11.26
N SER A 199 6.88 2.97 -11.84
CA SER A 199 5.94 1.88 -11.52
C SER A 199 6.49 0.50 -11.89
N LYS A 200 7.29 0.39 -12.97
CA LYS A 200 7.97 -0.86 -13.33
C LYS A 200 9.01 -1.24 -12.28
N THR A 201 9.80 -0.29 -11.77
CA THR A 201 10.78 -0.54 -10.71
C THR A 201 10.09 -1.03 -9.45
N LEU A 202 9.05 -0.31 -8.99
CA LEU A 202 8.20 -0.72 -7.86
C LEU A 202 7.64 -2.14 -8.05
N SER A 203 7.07 -2.42 -9.23
CA SER A 203 6.45 -3.70 -9.55
C SER A 203 7.44 -4.87 -9.56
N THR A 204 8.65 -4.63 -10.09
CA THR A 204 9.73 -5.64 -10.11
C THR A 204 10.16 -5.99 -8.69
N LEU A 205 10.44 -4.97 -7.87
CA LEU A 205 10.86 -5.19 -6.47
C LEU A 205 9.78 -5.92 -5.66
N ILE A 206 8.51 -5.57 -5.85
CA ILE A 206 7.40 -6.25 -5.15
C ILE A 206 7.28 -7.72 -5.57
N VAL A 207 7.29 -8.04 -6.87
CA VAL A 207 7.08 -9.43 -7.31
C VAL A 207 8.24 -10.33 -6.91
N ASP A 208 9.46 -9.82 -6.93
CA ASP A 208 10.65 -10.57 -6.52
C ASP A 208 10.63 -10.89 -5.02
N GLU A 209 10.37 -9.90 -4.17
CA GLU A 209 10.29 -10.09 -2.71
C GLU A 209 9.08 -10.91 -2.28
N LEU A 210 7.94 -10.73 -2.96
CA LEU A 210 6.74 -11.54 -2.72
C LEU A 210 7.00 -13.01 -3.05
N ALA A 211 7.63 -13.30 -4.19
CA ALA A 211 7.96 -14.67 -4.57
C ALA A 211 8.95 -15.31 -3.59
N GLU A 212 9.99 -14.58 -3.18
CA GLU A 212 10.97 -15.05 -2.19
C GLU A 212 10.31 -15.38 -0.84
N ALA A 213 9.52 -14.44 -0.29
CA ALA A 213 8.89 -14.60 1.02
C ALA A 213 7.88 -15.75 1.07
N THR A 214 7.19 -16.02 -0.05
CA THR A 214 6.12 -17.02 -0.13
C THR A 214 6.58 -18.37 -0.67
N GLY A 215 7.75 -18.42 -1.32
CA GLY A 215 8.20 -19.54 -2.13
C GLY A 215 7.33 -19.79 -3.37
N ALA A 216 6.48 -18.83 -3.76
CA ALA A 216 5.61 -18.97 -4.93
C ALA A 216 6.42 -18.81 -6.23
N ARG A 217 5.89 -19.37 -7.33
CA ARG A 217 6.48 -19.13 -8.65
C ARG A 217 6.39 -17.64 -8.99
N ASN A 218 7.53 -16.99 -9.22
CA ASN A 218 7.57 -15.64 -9.75
C ASN A 218 7.17 -15.65 -11.24
N ARG A 219 6.07 -14.95 -11.59
CA ARG A 219 5.60 -14.80 -12.99
C ARG A 219 5.98 -13.44 -13.60
N GLY A 220 6.62 -12.59 -12.82
CA GLY A 220 7.15 -11.30 -13.23
C GLY A 220 6.10 -10.21 -13.40
N VAL A 221 6.53 -9.15 -14.08
CA VAL A 221 5.72 -7.95 -14.33
C VAL A 221 5.06 -8.04 -15.70
N HIS A 222 3.78 -7.70 -15.75
CA HIS A 222 3.00 -7.64 -16.98
C HIS A 222 2.41 -6.24 -17.20
N PHE A 223 2.77 -5.62 -18.32
CA PHE A 223 2.27 -4.29 -18.64
C PHE A 223 0.80 -4.31 -19.11
N ARG A 224 0.01 -3.35 -18.63
CA ARG A 224 -1.42 -3.20 -18.94
C ARG A 224 -1.77 -1.74 -19.22
N ASN A 225 -2.66 -1.54 -20.19
CA ASN A 225 -3.23 -0.24 -20.56
C ASN A 225 -4.76 -0.22 -20.47
N ASN A 226 -5.37 -1.29 -19.96
CA ASN A 226 -6.81 -1.51 -19.88
C ASN A 226 -7.33 -1.61 -18.44
N LEU A 227 -6.49 -1.31 -17.44
CA LEU A 227 -6.86 -1.32 -16.03
C LEU A 227 -7.15 0.10 -15.56
N SER A 228 -8.42 0.40 -15.28
CA SER A 228 -8.89 1.76 -14.94
C SER A 228 -8.11 2.33 -13.75
N ILE A 229 -7.91 1.56 -12.68
CA ILE A 229 -7.16 2.00 -11.50
C ILE A 229 -5.74 2.50 -11.84
N LEU A 230 -4.99 1.75 -12.66
CA LEU A 230 -3.62 2.11 -13.08
C LEU A 230 -3.62 3.30 -14.05
N ASN A 231 -4.61 3.35 -14.94
CA ASN A 231 -4.74 4.39 -15.96
C ASN A 231 -5.17 5.75 -15.37
N TRP A 232 -5.96 5.75 -14.31
CA TRP A 232 -6.46 6.96 -13.66
C TRP A 232 -5.56 7.49 -12.54
N SER A 233 -4.68 6.64 -12.00
CA SER A 233 -3.66 7.09 -11.04
C SER A 233 -2.70 8.12 -11.64
N LYS A 234 -2.30 9.10 -10.83
CA LYS A 234 -1.25 10.09 -11.14
C LYS A 234 0.06 9.82 -10.42
N VAL A 235 0.08 8.87 -9.49
CA VAL A 235 1.25 8.46 -8.74
C VAL A 235 1.77 7.12 -9.28
N PRO A 236 3.03 6.73 -9.00
CA PRO A 236 3.50 5.37 -9.27
C PRO A 236 2.54 4.32 -8.70
N SER A 237 2.17 3.33 -9.51
CA SER A 237 1.10 2.40 -9.14
C SER A 237 1.36 0.99 -9.63
N THR A 238 0.89 0.02 -8.87
CA THR A 238 1.05 -1.40 -9.18
C THR A 238 -0.18 -2.19 -8.73
N LEU A 239 -0.50 -3.28 -9.44
CA LEU A 239 -1.53 -4.22 -9.05
C LEU A 239 -0.90 -5.61 -8.86
N VAL A 240 -1.00 -6.15 -7.66
CA VAL A 240 -0.36 -7.39 -7.24
C VAL A 240 -1.38 -8.52 -7.28
N GLU A 241 -1.11 -9.54 -8.07
CA GLU A 241 -1.84 -10.81 -8.08
C GLU A 241 -1.12 -11.80 -7.15
N ILE A 242 -1.71 -12.05 -5.97
CA ILE A 242 -1.05 -12.77 -4.86
C ILE A 242 -1.08 -14.30 -4.98
N GLY A 243 -1.67 -14.84 -6.06
CA GLY A 243 -1.83 -16.27 -6.35
C GLY A 243 -3.10 -16.53 -7.15
N PHE A 244 -3.40 -17.79 -7.48
CA PHE A 244 -4.59 -18.17 -8.24
C PHE A 244 -5.66 -18.80 -7.35
N MET A 245 -6.80 -18.13 -7.17
CA MET A 245 -7.96 -18.70 -6.46
C MET A 245 -8.63 -19.85 -7.25
N SER A 246 -8.31 -19.98 -8.55
CA SER A 246 -8.72 -21.10 -9.40
C SER A 246 -7.87 -22.36 -9.23
N ASN A 247 -6.74 -22.26 -8.52
CA ASN A 247 -5.88 -23.39 -8.19
C ASN A 247 -6.25 -23.89 -6.78
N PRO A 248 -6.70 -25.15 -6.63
CA PRO A 248 -7.15 -25.66 -5.34
C PRO A 248 -6.12 -25.57 -4.20
N GLU A 249 -4.83 -25.74 -4.50
CA GLU A 249 -3.75 -25.68 -3.52
C GLU A 249 -3.46 -24.24 -3.12
N GLU A 250 -3.35 -23.32 -4.08
CA GLU A 250 -3.13 -21.90 -3.77
C GLU A 250 -4.33 -21.27 -3.08
N ASP A 251 -5.56 -21.59 -3.49
CA ASP A 251 -6.79 -21.12 -2.82
C ASP A 251 -6.77 -21.46 -1.33
N GLN A 252 -6.56 -22.75 -0.98
CA GLN A 252 -6.47 -23.17 0.43
C GLN A 252 -5.31 -22.50 1.16
N LYS A 253 -4.15 -22.40 0.51
CA LYS A 253 -2.95 -21.80 1.11
C LYS A 253 -3.15 -20.31 1.41
N MET A 254 -3.77 -19.55 0.50
CA MET A 254 -4.08 -18.13 0.65
C MET A 254 -5.07 -17.82 1.77
N GLN A 255 -5.87 -18.79 2.23
CA GLN A 255 -6.73 -18.61 3.41
C GLN A 255 -6.00 -18.81 4.74
N THR A 256 -4.75 -19.27 4.74
CA THR A 256 -4.00 -19.48 5.98
C THR A 256 -3.36 -18.18 6.45
N ASP A 257 -3.50 -17.88 7.74
CA ASP A 257 -2.87 -16.70 8.35
C ASP A 257 -1.36 -16.65 8.06
N GLU A 258 -0.65 -17.76 8.24
CA GLU A 258 0.79 -17.84 8.02
C GLU A 258 1.19 -17.41 6.58
N TYR A 259 0.41 -17.83 5.58
CA TYR A 259 0.72 -17.49 4.20
C TYR A 259 0.35 -16.06 3.85
N GLN A 260 -0.78 -15.55 4.36
CA GLN A 260 -1.14 -14.14 4.20
C GLN A 260 -0.10 -13.21 4.84
N GLU A 261 0.46 -13.60 5.99
CA GLU A 261 1.57 -12.91 6.63
C GLU A 261 2.85 -12.91 5.77
N LYS A 262 3.15 -14.00 5.06
CA LYS A 262 4.26 -14.07 4.09
C LYS A 262 4.00 -13.16 2.89
N ILE A 263 2.78 -13.13 2.38
CA ILE A 263 2.37 -12.23 1.28
C ILE A 263 2.57 -10.77 1.70
N ALA A 264 2.02 -10.37 2.85
CA ALA A 264 2.13 -9.02 3.38
C ALA A 264 3.58 -8.58 3.57
N ARG A 265 4.41 -9.42 4.22
CA ARG A 265 5.84 -9.12 4.43
C ARG A 265 6.64 -9.04 3.13
N GLY A 266 6.35 -9.91 2.16
CA GLY A 266 7.03 -9.88 0.86
C GLY A 266 6.72 -8.58 0.10
N ILE A 267 5.45 -8.18 0.05
CA ILE A 267 5.05 -6.91 -0.57
C ILE A 267 5.68 -5.71 0.18
N ALA A 268 5.62 -5.71 1.52
CA ALA A 268 6.23 -4.66 2.34
C ALA A 268 7.74 -4.55 2.13
N SER A 269 8.46 -5.67 2.02
CA SER A 269 9.90 -5.69 1.69
C SER A 269 10.18 -5.06 0.33
N GLY A 270 9.39 -5.41 -0.70
CA GLY A 270 9.54 -4.82 -2.04
C GLY A 270 9.32 -3.31 -2.06
N ILE A 271 8.28 -2.83 -1.35
CA ILE A 271 8.02 -1.41 -1.18
C ILE A 271 9.15 -0.72 -0.40
N HIS A 272 9.65 -1.36 0.65
CA HIS A 272 10.73 -0.82 1.46
C HIS A 272 12.02 -0.67 0.64
N LYS A 273 12.37 -1.68 -0.16
CA LYS A 273 13.47 -1.60 -1.11
C LYS A 273 13.27 -0.49 -2.13
N TYR A 274 12.05 -0.31 -2.63
CA TYR A 274 11.75 0.77 -3.58
C TYR A 274 12.07 2.16 -3.01
N PHE A 275 11.64 2.45 -1.77
CA PHE A 275 11.91 3.75 -1.15
C PHE A 275 13.36 3.93 -0.66
N ASN A 276 14.12 2.84 -0.46
CA ASN A 276 15.50 2.88 -0.01
C ASN A 276 16.53 2.63 -1.12
N SER A 277 16.09 2.42 -2.36
CA SER A 277 16.98 2.35 -3.50
C SER A 277 17.43 3.76 -3.85
N THR A 278 18.72 4.05 -3.71
CA THR A 278 19.30 5.25 -4.33
C THR A 278 19.09 5.17 -5.84
N PRO A 279 18.65 6.24 -6.53
CA PRO A 279 18.73 6.28 -7.98
C PRO A 279 20.19 6.02 -8.35
N ASP A 280 20.44 5.04 -9.22
CA ASP A 280 21.78 4.86 -9.78
C ASP A 280 22.23 6.21 -10.32
N SER A 281 23.29 6.77 -9.72
CA SER A 281 23.98 7.91 -10.33
C SER A 281 24.45 7.42 -11.69
N GLU A 282 23.88 7.97 -12.76
CA GLU A 282 24.33 7.70 -14.13
C GLU A 282 25.86 7.92 -14.20
N GLU A 283 26.63 6.83 -14.36
CA GLU A 283 28.04 6.85 -14.80
C GLU A 283 28.14 6.98 -16.32
#